data_AF-A0A9C6X3X4-F1
#
_entry.id   AF-A0A9C6X3X4-F1
#
_cell.length_a   1.000
_cell.length_b   1.000
_cell.length_c   1.000
_cell.angle_alpha   90.00
_cell.angle_beta   90.00
_cell.angle_gamma   90.00
#
_symmetry.space_group_name_H-M   'P 1'
#
loop_
_entity.id
_entity.type
_entity.pdbx_description
1 polymer ?
#
loop_
_entity_poly.entity_id
_entity_poly.type
_entity_poly.pdbx_seq_one_letter_code
_entity_poly.pdbx_strand_id
1 'polypeptide(L)'
;MIRREASPKTVAPRRFWCRDCGNMAVDSCMDGHTVTAASAALRSALLPAAKRVALQAEVLKDIQKLPEGRAVRAMQVLLGPAASCTLAFQDKHRKWQTDLELAAASEAGAQVDLRRYYLYALLSNTGVDSDTPQFDQLAVDEVVDALGEDVDLARMTNAQIETLAASSKLKEVRRLKGVRGSMPCCLQLLQGVAPHLEELQLHYVDRLQLQVVLTMPRLVRLELWNCSEDLWRYPFSLAPEEEQEAMTDKQKQQRDVQQQLQQLKSQLEKQWSSAQVSQVQALEQTLQKELQQQELAERLQQRVQWLRIGHLPYGFTMSYIYSQRSTLEELWLLAGTGGPIDNWPYTSGPKGGLDVLHKLRVIKRVVFLRQGVVHKKSCDEYCKVNQTNNVCSSPPEQCCHSWSYVNNKGVKGDNKYQCEYCTPGVLVPPF
;
A
#
# COMPACT_ATOMS: atom_id res chain seq x y z
N MET A 1 -3.75 -18.32 74.34
CA MET A 1 -3.46 -17.04 73.66
C MET A 1 -2.30 -17.26 72.69
N ILE A 2 -2.59 -17.41 71.40
CA ILE A 2 -1.55 -17.55 70.36
C ILE A 2 -1.26 -16.14 69.84
N ARG A 3 -0.06 -15.62 70.10
CA ARG A 3 0.42 -14.35 69.53
C ARG A 3 0.57 -14.54 68.01
N ARG A 4 -0.25 -13.83 67.24
CA ARG A 4 0.00 -13.62 65.80
C ARG A 4 1.16 -12.65 65.67
N GLU A 5 2.31 -13.14 65.20
CA GLU A 5 3.38 -12.28 64.73
C GLU A 5 2.88 -11.52 63.49
N ALA A 6 3.07 -10.19 63.50
CA ALA A 6 2.69 -9.34 62.39
C ALA A 6 3.60 -9.65 61.20
N SER A 7 3.00 -10.11 60.10
CA SER A 7 3.69 -10.31 58.82
C SER A 7 4.40 -8.99 58.43
N PRO A 8 5.70 -9.01 58.11
CA PRO A 8 6.43 -7.80 57.74
C PRO A 8 5.75 -7.19 56.52
N LYS A 9 5.31 -5.93 56.65
CA LYS A 9 4.78 -5.14 55.52
C LYS A 9 5.87 -5.08 54.46
N THR A 10 5.74 -5.89 53.40
CA THR A 10 6.58 -5.80 52.21
C THR A 10 6.44 -4.38 51.64
N VAL A 11 7.46 -3.56 51.84
CA VAL A 11 7.60 -2.24 51.22
C VAL A 11 7.67 -2.49 49.72
N ALA A 12 6.75 -1.93 48.93
CA ALA A 12 6.66 -2.23 47.51
C ALA A 12 7.93 -1.75 46.75
N PRO A 13 8.81 -2.64 46.24
CA PRO A 13 10.09 -2.24 45.63
C PRO A 13 9.96 -1.67 44.20
N ARG A 14 8.73 -1.46 43.71
CA ARG A 14 8.45 -1.40 42.26
C ARG A 14 8.67 -0.05 41.58
N ARG A 15 9.47 0.86 42.15
CA ARG A 15 9.58 2.25 41.64
C ARG A 15 11.01 2.73 41.36
N PHE A 16 12.01 1.90 41.64
CA PHE A 16 13.40 2.30 41.50
C PHE A 16 14.14 1.45 40.45
N TRP A 17 15.12 2.07 39.81
CA TRP A 17 16.02 1.48 38.83
C TRP A 17 17.43 1.40 39.40
N CYS A 18 18.03 0.21 39.36
CA CYS A 18 19.41 0.00 39.76
C CYS A 18 20.31 0.18 38.53
N ARG A 19 21.16 1.20 38.56
CA ARG A 19 22.05 1.52 37.45
C ARG A 19 23.10 0.43 37.23
N ASP A 20 23.61 -0.15 38.31
CA ASP A 20 24.68 -1.15 38.25
C ASP A 20 24.18 -2.51 37.75
N CYS A 21 22.95 -2.89 38.10
CA CYS A 21 22.31 -4.11 37.60
C CYS A 21 21.69 -3.94 36.21
N GLY A 22 21.47 -2.70 35.74
CA GLY A 22 20.72 -2.43 34.51
C GLY A 22 19.28 -2.97 34.56
N ASN A 23 18.65 -3.02 35.73
CA ASN A 23 17.31 -3.56 35.91
C ASN A 23 16.55 -2.85 37.06
N MET A 24 15.29 -3.20 37.26
CA MET A 24 14.49 -2.79 38.41
C MET A 24 15.24 -3.14 39.71
N ALA A 25 15.35 -2.17 40.61
CA ALA A 25 16.04 -2.37 41.88
C ALA A 25 15.29 -3.40 42.73
N VAL A 26 16.02 -4.37 43.23
CA VAL A 26 15.58 -5.30 44.29
C VAL A 26 16.16 -4.84 45.61
N ASP A 27 15.70 -5.40 46.73
CA ASP A 27 16.12 -4.94 48.07
C ASP A 27 17.64 -5.00 48.26
N SER A 28 18.30 -6.02 47.71
CA SER A 28 19.77 -6.12 47.74
C SER A 28 20.50 -5.05 46.95
N CYS A 29 19.83 -4.33 46.04
CA CYS A 29 20.42 -3.18 45.35
C CYS A 29 20.51 -1.94 46.24
N MET A 30 19.74 -1.86 47.34
CA MET A 30 19.77 -0.69 48.22
C MET A 30 21.10 -0.62 49.00
N ASP A 31 21.76 -1.76 49.18
CA ASP A 31 23.02 -1.88 49.90
C ASP A 31 24.20 -1.86 48.91
N GLY A 32 24.60 -0.66 48.50
CA GLY A 32 25.84 -0.45 47.75
C GLY A 32 25.71 -0.32 46.23
N HIS A 33 24.51 -0.38 45.65
CA HIS A 33 24.28 0.00 44.26
C HIS A 33 23.71 1.43 44.14
N THR A 34 23.95 2.05 43.00
CA THR A 34 23.36 3.34 42.61
C THR A 34 21.93 3.12 42.16
N VAL A 35 20.99 3.34 43.08
CA VAL A 35 19.55 3.22 42.84
C VAL A 35 18.94 4.61 42.64
N THR A 36 18.13 4.77 41.58
CA THR A 36 17.47 6.04 41.23
C THR A 36 15.99 5.82 40.92
N ALA A 37 15.16 6.86 40.98
CA ALA A 37 13.77 6.76 40.51
C ALA A 37 13.77 6.37 39.02
N ALA A 38 12.87 5.47 38.62
CA ALA A 38 12.88 4.95 37.26
C ALA A 38 12.59 6.03 36.22
N SER A 39 11.73 7.01 36.55
CA SER A 39 11.50 8.21 35.74
C SER A 39 12.77 9.06 35.55
N ALA A 40 13.56 9.25 36.62
CA ALA A 40 14.82 9.98 36.57
C ALA A 40 15.89 9.23 35.75
N ALA A 41 15.96 7.91 35.90
CA ALA A 41 16.86 7.06 35.13
C ALA A 41 16.50 7.08 33.63
N LEU A 42 15.21 6.98 33.30
CA LEU A 42 14.69 7.10 31.92
C LEU A 42 15.03 8.44 31.29
N ARG A 43 14.84 9.53 32.04
CA ARG A 43 15.20 10.87 31.60
C ARG A 43 16.70 10.98 31.31
N SER A 44 17.55 10.46 32.21
CA SER A 44 19.00 10.47 32.03
C SER A 44 19.44 9.68 30.79
N ALA A 45 18.83 8.52 30.55
CA ALA A 45 19.13 7.68 29.38
C ALA A 45 18.73 8.34 28.05
N LEU A 46 17.61 9.07 28.04
CA LEU A 46 17.08 9.72 26.84
C LEU A 46 17.68 11.10 26.58
N LEU A 47 18.26 11.77 27.59
CA LEU A 47 18.81 13.12 27.46
C LEU A 47 19.84 13.28 26.32
N PRO A 48 20.79 12.36 26.09
CA PRO A 48 21.74 12.46 24.97
C PRO A 48 21.07 12.27 23.59
N ALA A 49 19.96 11.55 23.52
CA ALA A 49 19.19 11.35 22.30
C ALA A 49 18.28 12.55 22.01
N ALA A 50 17.64 13.09 23.06
CA ALA A 50 16.88 14.34 23.00
C ALA A 50 17.78 15.52 22.65
N LYS A 51 19.06 15.54 23.06
CA LYS A 51 19.99 16.58 22.62
C LYS A 51 20.24 16.62 21.11
N ARG A 52 20.06 15.48 20.42
CA ARG A 52 20.34 15.31 18.99
C ARG A 52 19.13 15.57 18.09
N VAL A 53 17.93 15.54 18.63
CA VAL A 53 16.67 15.74 17.90
C VAL A 53 15.99 16.91 18.60
N ALA A 54 15.70 18.02 17.93
CA ALA A 54 15.27 19.30 18.53
C ALA A 54 14.01 19.26 19.46
N LEU A 55 13.51 18.08 19.84
CA LEU A 55 12.41 17.77 20.75
C LEU A 55 12.80 17.82 22.25
N GLN A 56 13.56 18.83 22.70
CA GLN A 56 14.22 18.76 24.01
C GLN A 56 13.34 19.05 25.23
N ALA A 57 12.32 19.91 25.14
CA ALA A 57 11.65 20.41 26.35
C ALA A 57 10.39 19.63 26.73
N GLU A 58 9.53 19.30 25.77
CA GLU A 58 8.20 18.72 26.06
C GLU A 58 8.29 17.24 26.39
N VAL A 59 9.06 16.47 25.62
CA VAL A 59 9.28 15.03 25.88
C VAL A 59 9.87 14.81 27.28
N LEU A 60 10.80 15.67 27.72
CA LEU A 60 11.38 15.59 29.07
C LEU A 60 10.43 16.03 30.18
N LYS A 61 9.42 16.87 29.88
CA LYS A 61 8.34 17.23 30.83
C LYS A 61 7.35 16.08 30.96
N ASP A 62 7.01 15.40 29.87
CA ASP A 62 6.05 14.30 29.91
C ASP A 62 6.64 13.03 30.54
N ILE A 63 7.95 12.81 30.40
CA ILE A 63 8.64 11.74 31.14
C ILE A 63 8.52 11.94 32.66
N GLN A 64 8.49 13.18 33.17
CA GLN A 64 8.32 13.44 34.61
C GLN A 64 6.90 13.13 35.10
N LYS A 65 5.92 13.16 34.20
CA LYS A 65 4.51 12.86 34.51
C LYS A 65 4.22 11.37 34.42
N LEU A 66 5.14 10.54 33.90
CA LEU A 66 4.95 9.10 33.80
C LEU A 66 4.86 8.46 35.18
N PRO A 67 3.84 7.64 35.45
CA PRO A 67 3.84 6.78 36.62
C PRO A 67 5.10 5.90 36.63
N GLU A 68 5.78 5.79 37.78
CA GLU A 68 7.06 5.07 37.92
C GLU A 68 7.01 3.64 37.35
N GLY A 69 5.88 2.93 37.49
CA GLY A 69 5.72 1.59 36.92
C GLY A 69 5.77 1.55 35.38
N ARG A 70 5.36 2.62 34.69
CA ARG A 70 5.53 2.76 33.23
C ARG A 70 6.97 3.11 32.87
N ALA A 71 7.63 3.95 33.67
CA ALA A 71 9.02 4.30 33.48
C ALA A 71 9.96 3.09 33.62
N VAL A 72 9.71 2.20 34.59
CA VAL A 72 10.45 0.93 34.74
C VAL A 72 10.31 0.06 33.48
N ARG A 73 9.10 -0.10 32.93
CA ARG A 73 8.90 -0.91 31.70
C ARG A 73 9.60 -0.31 30.49
N ALA A 74 9.52 1.01 30.32
CA ALA A 74 10.25 1.70 29.25
C ALA A 74 11.77 1.52 29.39
N MET A 75 12.30 1.58 30.61
CA MET A 75 13.70 1.32 30.92
C MET A 75 14.12 -0.13 30.64
N GLN A 76 13.28 -1.11 30.96
CA GLN A 76 13.53 -2.52 30.63
C GLN A 76 13.60 -2.75 29.12
N VAL A 77 12.76 -2.09 28.33
CA VAL A 77 12.81 -2.19 26.86
C VAL A 77 14.03 -1.48 26.27
N LEU A 78 14.42 -0.33 26.84
CA LEU A 78 15.55 0.45 26.36
C LEU A 78 16.91 -0.12 26.72
N LEU A 79 17.06 -0.61 27.96
CA LEU A 79 18.35 -0.93 28.57
C LEU A 79 18.45 -2.37 29.07
N GLY A 80 17.36 -3.13 29.07
CA GLY A 80 17.40 -4.53 29.47
C GLY A 80 18.29 -5.36 28.52
N PRO A 81 18.94 -6.42 29.04
CA PRO A 81 19.62 -7.39 28.19
C PRO A 81 18.61 -7.96 27.20
N ALA A 82 19.02 -8.13 25.94
CA ALA A 82 18.17 -8.58 24.84
C ALA A 82 17.50 -9.92 25.18
N ALA A 83 16.33 -9.84 25.80
CA ALA A 83 15.48 -10.96 26.13
C ALA A 83 14.08 -10.56 25.69
N SER A 84 13.45 -11.48 24.96
CA SER A 84 12.10 -11.38 24.43
C SER A 84 11.15 -10.68 25.42
N CYS A 85 10.55 -9.57 25.01
CA CYS A 85 9.56 -8.90 25.85
C CYS A 85 8.16 -9.31 25.37
N THR A 86 7.41 -9.99 26.24
CA THR A 86 6.00 -10.27 26.01
C THR A 86 5.17 -9.06 26.41
N LEU A 87 4.51 -8.43 25.44
CA LEU A 87 3.63 -7.30 25.67
C LEU A 87 2.20 -7.78 25.68
N ALA A 88 1.51 -7.54 26.80
CA ALA A 88 0.07 -7.73 26.90
C ALA A 88 -0.62 -6.37 26.96
N PHE A 89 -1.47 -6.08 25.97
CA PHE A 89 -2.37 -4.94 25.96
C PHE A 89 -3.77 -5.41 26.29
N GLN A 90 -4.48 -4.65 27.13
CA GLN A 90 -5.86 -4.94 27.46
C GLN A 90 -6.65 -3.63 27.38
N ASP A 91 -7.64 -3.59 26.50
CA ASP A 91 -8.69 -2.58 26.55
C ASP A 91 -9.98 -3.19 27.13
N LYS A 92 -11.06 -2.42 27.15
CA LYS A 92 -12.36 -2.84 27.71
C LYS A 92 -13.00 -4.04 27.00
N HIS A 93 -12.54 -4.37 25.79
CA HIS A 93 -13.18 -5.33 24.90
C HIS A 93 -12.25 -6.43 24.40
N ARG A 94 -10.92 -6.26 24.45
CA ARG A 94 -9.94 -7.23 23.94
C ARG A 94 -8.64 -7.22 24.73
N LYS A 95 -8.03 -8.41 24.80
CA LYS A 95 -6.67 -8.63 25.28
C LYS A 95 -5.80 -9.09 24.11
N TRP A 96 -4.72 -8.37 23.86
CA TRP A 96 -3.71 -8.71 22.86
C TRP A 96 -2.43 -9.09 23.58
N GLN A 97 -1.76 -10.13 23.11
CA GLN A 97 -0.46 -10.52 23.61
C GLN A 97 0.47 -10.77 22.43
N THR A 98 1.66 -10.17 22.44
CA THR A 98 2.68 -10.39 21.42
C THR A 98 4.04 -10.56 22.06
N ASP A 99 4.77 -11.57 21.62
CA ASP A 99 6.15 -11.82 22.03
C ASP A 99 7.08 -11.09 21.06
N LEU A 100 7.86 -10.14 21.56
CA LEU A 100 8.82 -9.38 20.77
C LEU A 100 10.23 -9.94 20.99
N GLU A 101 10.72 -10.75 20.05
CA GLU A 101 12.12 -11.18 20.02
C GLU A 101 12.97 -10.13 19.27
N LEU A 102 13.76 -9.35 20.01
CA LEU A 102 14.75 -8.45 19.44
C LEU A 102 16.05 -9.22 19.24
N ALA A 103 16.23 -9.81 18.05
CA ALA A 103 17.48 -10.48 17.68
C ALA A 103 18.66 -9.49 17.72
N ALA A 104 19.83 -9.98 18.13
CA ALA A 104 21.08 -9.21 18.20
C ALA A 104 21.61 -8.88 16.78
N ALA A 105 21.05 -7.87 16.13
CA ALA A 105 21.61 -7.30 14.91
C ALA A 105 22.68 -6.25 15.27
N SER A 106 23.88 -6.41 14.71
CA SER A 106 25.12 -5.72 15.06
C SER A 106 25.26 -4.27 14.54
N GLU A 107 24.17 -3.61 14.16
CA GLU A 107 24.24 -2.24 13.63
C GLU A 107 23.53 -1.25 14.56
N ALA A 108 24.33 -0.45 15.26
CA ALA A 108 23.93 0.48 16.31
C ALA A 108 22.96 1.61 15.86
N GLY A 109 22.69 1.75 14.56
CA GLY A 109 21.80 2.78 14.00
C GLY A 109 20.32 2.37 13.98
N ALA A 110 20.00 1.19 13.44
CA ALA A 110 18.62 0.76 13.21
C ALA A 110 17.85 0.43 14.51
N GLN A 111 18.57 0.00 15.55
CA GLN A 111 17.97 -0.35 16.85
C GLN A 111 17.48 0.88 17.63
N VAL A 112 18.09 2.05 17.40
CA VAL A 112 17.75 3.30 18.08
C VAL A 112 16.44 3.88 17.55
N ASP A 113 16.16 3.75 16.26
CA ASP A 113 14.95 4.31 15.65
C ASP A 113 13.70 3.46 15.93
N LEU A 114 13.81 2.13 15.96
CA LEU A 114 12.71 1.25 16.40
C LEU A 114 12.38 1.44 17.88
N ARG A 115 13.41 1.60 18.74
CA ARG A 115 13.22 1.89 20.17
C ARG A 115 12.61 3.27 20.41
N ARG A 116 12.93 4.27 19.56
CA ARG A 116 12.34 5.61 19.59
C ARG A 116 10.87 5.62 19.17
N TYR A 117 10.52 4.95 18.06
CA TYR A 117 9.13 4.81 17.61
C TYR A 117 8.27 4.11 18.66
N TYR A 118 8.83 3.07 19.30
CA TYR A 118 8.16 2.34 20.36
C TYR A 118 7.95 3.17 21.64
N LEU A 119 8.93 4.02 22.01
CA LEU A 119 8.74 4.98 23.10
C LEU A 119 7.68 6.02 22.78
N TYR A 120 7.65 6.53 21.56
CA TYR A 120 6.61 7.45 21.12
C TYR A 120 5.22 6.83 21.29
N ALA A 121 5.03 5.58 20.83
CA ALA A 121 3.76 4.85 20.97
C ALA A 121 3.37 4.54 22.42
N LEU A 122 4.34 4.28 23.31
CA LEU A 122 4.10 4.07 24.75
C LEU A 122 3.69 5.36 25.48
N LEU A 123 4.23 6.51 25.03
CA LEU A 123 4.00 7.82 25.63
C LEU A 123 2.67 8.44 25.16
N SER A 124 2.25 8.19 23.93
CA SER A 124 1.03 8.76 23.33
C SER A 124 -0.28 8.07 23.73
N ASN A 125 -0.27 7.19 24.75
CA ASN A 125 -1.46 6.44 25.19
C ASN A 125 -2.25 7.13 26.33
N THR A 126 -2.15 8.45 26.44
CA THR A 126 -3.13 9.28 27.14
C THR A 126 -4.11 9.78 26.09
N GLY A 127 -5.38 9.39 26.16
CA GLY A 127 -6.44 9.92 25.30
C GLY A 127 -6.65 11.42 25.52
N VAL A 128 -5.75 12.21 24.94
CA VAL A 128 -5.73 13.67 24.89
C VAL A 128 -5.57 14.04 23.42
N ASP A 129 -6.40 14.99 22.99
CA ASP A 129 -6.44 15.52 21.64
C ASP A 129 -5.05 15.91 21.12
N SER A 130 -4.93 15.76 19.80
CA SER A 130 -3.74 15.98 18.99
C SER A 130 -3.17 17.39 19.13
N ASP A 131 -2.04 17.52 19.81
CA ASP A 131 -1.02 18.53 19.50
C ASP A 131 0.31 17.80 19.36
N THR A 132 0.61 17.47 18.11
CA THR A 132 1.90 16.90 17.70
C THR A 132 2.93 18.03 17.73
N PRO A 133 4.17 17.83 18.22
CA PRO A 133 5.17 18.89 18.19
C PRO A 133 5.43 19.31 16.74
N GLN A 134 5.25 20.61 16.47
CA GLN A 134 5.51 21.24 15.18
C GLN A 134 6.94 20.92 14.75
N PHE A 135 7.09 20.06 13.75
CA PHE A 135 8.26 20.12 12.87
C PHE A 135 8.15 21.45 12.14
N ASP A 136 9.19 22.27 12.25
CA ASP A 136 9.26 23.58 11.60
C ASP A 136 8.78 23.49 10.16
N GLN A 137 7.94 24.46 9.79
CA GLN A 137 7.47 24.71 8.44
C GLN A 137 8.68 24.93 7.52
N LEU A 138 9.19 23.86 6.90
CA LEU A 138 9.82 24.02 5.59
C LEU A 138 8.77 24.76 4.74
N ALA A 139 9.16 25.92 4.21
CA ALA A 139 8.28 26.73 3.40
C ALA A 139 7.67 25.80 2.34
N VAL A 140 6.34 25.82 2.27
CA VAL A 140 5.57 24.97 1.34
C VAL A 140 6.17 25.03 -0.05
N ASP A 141 6.62 26.21 -0.46
CA ASP A 141 7.25 26.41 -1.76
C ASP A 141 8.53 25.58 -1.94
N GLU A 142 9.38 25.43 -0.92
CA GLU A 142 10.57 24.56 -0.99
C GLU A 142 10.20 23.07 -1.04
N VAL A 143 9.16 22.65 -0.32
CA VAL A 143 8.68 21.27 -0.40
C VAL A 143 8.15 21.01 -1.80
N VAL A 144 7.31 21.90 -2.33
CA VAL A 144 6.70 21.73 -3.67
C VAL A 144 7.74 21.88 -4.79
N ASP A 145 8.75 22.74 -4.66
CA ASP A 145 9.88 22.83 -5.61
C ASP A 145 10.79 21.60 -5.56
N ALA A 146 10.95 20.98 -4.39
CA ALA A 146 11.73 19.75 -4.24
C ALA A 146 10.98 18.49 -4.71
N LEU A 147 9.65 18.55 -4.84
CA LEU A 147 8.81 17.38 -5.07
C LEU A 147 8.91 16.79 -6.49
N GLY A 148 9.48 17.51 -7.46
CA GLY A 148 9.77 16.98 -8.80
C GLY A 148 8.59 16.27 -9.47
N GLU A 149 8.88 15.35 -10.39
CA GLU A 149 7.83 14.56 -11.06
C GLU A 149 7.31 13.37 -10.21
N ASP A 150 7.94 13.06 -9.07
CA ASP A 150 7.68 11.88 -8.22
C ASP A 150 7.42 12.27 -6.76
N VAL A 151 6.15 12.18 -6.35
CA VAL A 151 5.67 12.60 -5.04
C VAL A 151 5.29 11.37 -4.21
N ASP A 152 5.88 11.23 -3.01
CA ASP A 152 5.52 10.19 -2.05
C ASP A 152 4.81 10.79 -0.82
N LEU A 153 3.48 10.65 -0.78
CA LEU A 153 2.65 11.19 0.30
C LEU A 153 2.84 10.44 1.62
N ALA A 154 3.41 9.22 1.61
CA ALA A 154 3.66 8.48 2.85
C ALA A 154 4.65 9.19 3.78
N ARG A 155 5.41 10.16 3.24
CA ARG A 155 6.41 10.96 3.95
C ARG A 155 5.94 12.37 4.29
N MET A 156 4.70 12.74 3.92
CA MET A 156 4.15 14.07 4.11
C MET A 156 3.14 14.12 5.27
N THR A 157 3.03 15.28 5.90
CA THR A 157 1.97 15.56 6.89
C THR A 157 0.67 15.97 6.18
N ASN A 158 -0.48 15.81 6.85
CA ASN A 158 -1.78 16.19 6.27
C ASN A 158 -1.81 17.67 5.81
N ALA A 159 -1.21 18.58 6.57
CA ALA A 159 -1.13 20.00 6.20
C ALA A 159 -0.31 20.22 4.92
N GLN A 160 0.79 19.49 4.73
CA GLN A 160 1.57 19.54 3.49
C GLN A 160 0.77 19.00 2.31
N ILE A 161 -0.01 17.93 2.51
CA ILE A 161 -0.84 17.32 1.47
C ILE A 161 -1.99 18.26 1.07
N GLU A 162 -2.65 18.91 2.03
CA GLU A 162 -3.68 19.92 1.76
C GLU A 162 -3.13 21.10 0.97
N THR A 163 -1.93 21.56 1.34
CA THR A 163 -1.30 22.67 0.61
C THR A 163 -0.87 22.25 -0.79
N LEU A 164 -0.34 21.03 -0.95
CA LEU A 164 -0.04 20.44 -2.25
C LEU A 164 -1.32 20.31 -3.11
N ALA A 165 -2.44 19.89 -2.52
CA ALA A 165 -3.74 19.76 -3.21
C ALA A 165 -4.26 21.11 -3.76
N ALA A 166 -3.88 22.23 -3.14
CA ALA A 166 -4.21 23.57 -3.60
C ALA A 166 -3.18 24.16 -4.60
N SER A 167 -2.05 23.48 -4.81
CA SER A 167 -0.94 24.00 -5.63
C SER A 167 -1.18 23.85 -7.13
N SER A 168 -0.81 24.87 -7.89
CA SER A 168 -0.81 24.81 -9.36
C SER A 168 0.26 23.85 -9.92
N LYS A 169 1.28 23.51 -9.12
CA LYS A 169 2.37 22.60 -9.53
C LYS A 169 1.95 21.13 -9.63
N LEU A 170 0.72 20.78 -9.22
CA LEU A 170 0.15 19.44 -9.44
C LEU A 170 0.17 18.99 -10.90
N LYS A 171 0.21 19.94 -11.85
CA LYS A 171 0.27 19.64 -13.29
C LYS A 171 1.59 19.00 -13.73
N GLU A 172 2.63 19.16 -12.92
CA GLU A 172 3.98 18.64 -13.17
C GLU A 172 4.16 17.22 -12.59
N VAL A 173 3.30 16.81 -11.65
CA VAL A 173 3.37 15.50 -11.02
C VAL A 173 3.01 14.40 -12.04
N ARG A 174 3.93 13.46 -12.26
CA ARG A 174 3.74 12.28 -13.12
C ARG A 174 3.56 11.01 -12.31
N ARG A 175 4.17 10.94 -11.12
CA ARG A 175 4.12 9.78 -10.23
C ARG A 175 3.66 10.21 -8.85
N LEU A 176 2.65 9.53 -8.33
CA LEU A 176 2.10 9.81 -7.01
C LEU A 176 2.00 8.51 -6.21
N LYS A 177 2.75 8.43 -5.12
CA LYS A 177 2.86 7.23 -4.27
C LYS A 177 2.32 7.47 -2.87
N GLY A 178 2.00 6.37 -2.19
CA GLY A 178 1.58 6.41 -0.79
C GLY A 178 0.26 7.14 -0.51
N VAL A 179 -0.60 7.33 -1.51
CA VAL A 179 -1.86 8.04 -1.35
C VAL A 179 -2.81 7.22 -0.48
N ARG A 180 -3.29 7.79 0.62
CA ARG A 180 -4.27 7.13 1.52
C ARG A 180 -5.66 7.68 1.25
N GLY A 181 -6.58 6.81 0.82
CA GLY A 181 -7.95 7.14 0.50
C GLY A 181 -8.77 7.66 1.68
N SER A 182 -8.40 7.31 2.91
CA SER A 182 -9.07 7.86 4.10
C SER A 182 -8.83 9.36 4.34
N MET A 183 -7.99 10.03 3.56
CA MET A 183 -7.70 11.46 3.75
C MET A 183 -8.76 12.34 3.10
N PRO A 184 -9.30 13.36 3.80
CA PRO A 184 -10.33 14.26 3.25
C PRO A 184 -9.93 14.95 1.94
N CYS A 185 -8.66 15.32 1.80
CA CYS A 185 -8.12 16.01 0.62
C CYS A 185 -7.72 15.06 -0.53
N CYS A 186 -7.78 13.74 -0.34
CA CYS A 186 -7.35 12.75 -1.35
C CYS A 186 -8.08 12.93 -2.68
N LEU A 187 -9.40 13.13 -2.65
CA LEU A 187 -10.20 13.28 -3.86
C LEU A 187 -9.81 14.55 -4.64
N GLN A 188 -9.63 15.67 -3.94
CA GLN A 188 -9.22 16.94 -4.55
C GLN A 188 -7.82 16.83 -5.16
N LEU A 189 -6.89 16.18 -4.44
CA LEU A 189 -5.55 15.91 -4.94
C LEU A 189 -5.59 15.06 -6.22
N LEU A 190 -6.32 13.94 -6.20
CA LEU A 190 -6.47 13.05 -7.35
C LEU A 190 -7.08 13.78 -8.55
N GLN A 191 -8.10 14.61 -8.34
CA GLN A 191 -8.70 15.42 -9.40
C GLN A 191 -7.71 16.44 -9.99
N GLY A 192 -6.86 17.04 -9.14
CA GLY A 192 -5.84 18.00 -9.57
C GLY A 192 -4.72 17.36 -10.42
N VAL A 193 -4.29 16.14 -10.09
CA VAL A 193 -3.24 15.42 -10.84
C VAL A 193 -3.76 14.58 -12.00
N ALA A 194 -5.06 14.26 -12.04
CA ALA A 194 -5.67 13.33 -12.99
C ALA A 194 -5.23 13.50 -14.45
N PRO A 195 -5.17 14.71 -15.04
CA PRO A 195 -4.81 14.88 -16.46
C PRO A 195 -3.35 14.54 -16.79
N HIS A 196 -2.51 14.41 -15.77
CA HIS A 196 -1.05 14.45 -15.87
C HIS A 196 -0.38 13.21 -15.31
N LEU A 197 -1.10 12.44 -14.51
CA LEU A 197 -0.57 11.32 -13.75
C LEU A 197 -0.38 10.06 -14.62
N GLU A 198 0.80 9.47 -14.52
CA GLU A 198 1.21 8.26 -15.23
C GLU A 198 1.35 7.05 -14.30
N GLU A 199 1.76 7.28 -13.04
CA GLU A 199 1.90 6.24 -12.03
C GLU A 199 1.18 6.63 -10.74
N LEU A 200 0.35 5.73 -10.22
CA LEU A 200 -0.41 5.96 -8.99
C LEU A 200 -0.34 4.75 -8.06
N GLN A 201 -0.03 5.00 -6.79
CA GLN A 201 -0.17 4.02 -5.71
C GLN A 201 -1.17 4.53 -4.67
N LEU A 202 -2.28 3.81 -4.53
CA LEU A 202 -3.37 4.08 -3.60
C LEU A 202 -3.48 3.00 -2.54
N HIS A 203 -3.74 3.44 -1.31
CA HIS A 203 -4.01 2.64 -0.13
C HIS A 203 -5.37 3.03 0.45
N TYR A 204 -6.18 2.08 0.92
CA TYR A 204 -7.48 2.38 1.55
C TYR A 204 -8.43 3.15 0.62
N VAL A 205 -8.46 2.77 -0.65
CA VAL A 205 -9.24 3.47 -1.68
C VAL A 205 -10.74 3.21 -1.49
N ASP A 206 -11.54 4.26 -1.64
CA ASP A 206 -13.00 4.20 -1.67
C ASP A 206 -13.57 4.19 -3.10
N ARG A 207 -14.88 4.01 -3.21
CA ARG A 207 -15.57 3.95 -4.51
C ARG A 207 -15.41 5.22 -5.35
N LEU A 208 -15.48 6.40 -4.75
CA LEU A 208 -15.46 7.68 -5.46
C LEU A 208 -14.05 7.98 -5.99
N GLN A 209 -13.04 7.71 -5.19
CA GLN A 209 -11.64 7.84 -5.57
C GLN A 209 -11.32 6.91 -6.72
N LEU A 210 -11.78 5.67 -6.64
CA LEU A 210 -11.59 4.71 -7.70
C LEU A 210 -12.24 5.19 -9.01
N GLN A 211 -13.46 5.73 -8.97
CA GLN A 211 -14.08 6.33 -10.16
C GLN A 211 -13.22 7.44 -10.79
N VAL A 212 -12.61 8.31 -9.97
CA VAL A 212 -11.68 9.34 -10.49
C VAL A 212 -10.44 8.72 -11.10
N VAL A 213 -9.87 7.69 -10.48
CA VAL A 213 -8.69 6.98 -10.99
C VAL A 213 -8.97 6.33 -12.35
N LEU A 214 -10.16 5.75 -12.49
CA LEU A 214 -10.59 5.10 -13.73
C LEU A 214 -10.80 6.07 -14.89
N THR A 215 -10.98 7.37 -14.62
CA THR A 215 -11.11 8.40 -15.65
C THR A 215 -9.79 9.12 -15.95
N MET A 216 -8.67 8.71 -15.33
CA MET A 216 -7.37 9.37 -15.54
C MET A 216 -6.80 9.03 -16.94
N PRO A 217 -6.66 10.03 -17.83
CA PRO A 217 -6.35 9.83 -19.23
C PRO A 217 -4.95 9.25 -19.51
N ARG A 218 -4.00 9.45 -18.59
CA ARG A 218 -2.58 9.14 -18.79
C ARG A 218 -2.07 8.02 -17.89
N LEU A 219 -2.93 7.43 -17.08
CA LEU A 219 -2.50 6.47 -16.07
C LEU A 219 -2.03 5.16 -16.74
N VAL A 220 -0.72 4.88 -16.62
CA VAL A 220 -0.06 3.71 -17.20
C VAL A 220 0.16 2.63 -16.14
N ARG A 221 0.53 3.04 -14.91
CA ARG A 221 0.82 2.13 -13.80
C ARG A 221 -0.11 2.43 -12.63
N LEU A 222 -0.86 1.43 -12.22
CA LEU A 222 -1.76 1.54 -11.08
C LEU A 222 -1.45 0.47 -10.04
N GLU A 223 -1.22 0.91 -8.81
CA GLU A 223 -1.05 0.06 -7.65
C GLU A 223 -2.16 0.34 -6.63
N LEU A 224 -3.00 -0.65 -6.37
CA LEU A 224 -4.12 -0.57 -5.42
C LEU A 224 -3.89 -1.52 -4.26
N TRP A 225 -3.94 -0.98 -3.04
CA TRP A 225 -3.86 -1.74 -1.80
C TRP A 225 -5.03 -1.41 -0.90
N ASN A 226 -5.64 -2.43 -0.30
CA ASN A 226 -6.69 -2.29 0.72
C ASN A 226 -7.85 -1.42 0.23
N CYS A 227 -8.99 -2.00 -0.09
CA CYS A 227 -10.20 -1.20 -0.30
C CYS A 227 -10.98 -1.00 0.98
N SER A 228 -11.68 0.12 1.08
CA SER A 228 -12.69 0.30 2.11
C SER A 228 -13.84 -0.71 1.95
N GLU A 229 -14.55 -0.97 3.05
CA GLU A 229 -15.63 -1.98 3.12
C GLU A 229 -16.80 -1.70 2.15
N ASP A 230 -17.01 -0.44 1.75
CA ASP A 230 -18.04 -0.04 0.79
C ASP A 230 -17.88 -0.75 -0.56
N LEU A 231 -16.66 -0.97 -1.01
CA LEU A 231 -16.34 -1.71 -2.25
C LEU A 231 -16.64 -3.21 -2.14
N TRP A 232 -16.74 -3.75 -0.92
CA TRP A 232 -17.16 -5.13 -0.69
C TRP A 232 -18.67 -5.30 -0.72
N ARG A 233 -19.42 -4.28 -0.30
CA ARG A 233 -20.89 -4.34 -0.20
C ARG A 233 -21.59 -4.20 -1.54
N TYR A 234 -20.99 -3.46 -2.47
CA TYR A 234 -21.57 -3.19 -3.78
C TYR A 234 -20.57 -3.63 -4.85
N PRO A 235 -20.76 -4.82 -5.46
CA PRO A 235 -19.90 -5.24 -6.55
C PRO A 235 -19.92 -4.15 -7.62
N PHE A 236 -18.74 -3.64 -7.92
CA PHE A 236 -18.54 -2.60 -8.92
C PHE A 236 -18.86 -3.23 -10.27
N SER A 237 -20.11 -3.05 -10.70
CA SER A 237 -20.52 -3.39 -12.05
C SER A 237 -19.93 -2.32 -12.95
N LEU A 238 -18.77 -2.61 -13.57
CA LEU A 238 -18.15 -1.72 -14.55
C LEU A 238 -18.92 -1.67 -15.88
N ALA A 239 -19.95 -2.51 -16.00
CA ALA A 239 -20.96 -2.55 -17.05
C ALA A 239 -21.88 -3.72 -16.68
N PRO A 240 -23.17 -3.52 -16.38
CA PRO A 240 -24.13 -4.61 -16.51
C PRO A 240 -24.13 -5.07 -17.98
N GLU A 241 -24.65 -6.25 -18.30
CA GLU A 241 -24.91 -6.65 -19.69
C GLU A 241 -25.69 -5.57 -20.48
N GLU A 242 -26.43 -4.71 -19.78
CA GLU A 242 -27.07 -3.48 -20.28
C GLU A 242 -26.11 -2.47 -20.94
N GLU A 243 -24.85 -2.35 -20.50
CA GLU A 243 -23.87 -1.48 -21.19
C GLU A 243 -23.36 -2.13 -22.48
N GLN A 244 -23.35 -3.46 -22.53
CA GLN A 244 -23.02 -4.20 -23.75
C GLN A 244 -24.16 -4.11 -24.76
N GLU A 245 -25.41 -4.20 -24.29
CA GLU A 245 -26.62 -3.94 -25.09
C GLU A 245 -26.69 -2.46 -25.52
N ALA A 246 -26.45 -1.51 -24.61
CA ALA A 246 -26.41 -0.08 -24.94
C ALA A 246 -25.26 0.28 -25.89
N MET A 247 -24.13 -0.43 -25.83
CA MET A 247 -23.05 -0.27 -26.80
C MET A 247 -23.45 -0.82 -28.18
N THR A 248 -24.16 -1.94 -28.23
CA THR A 248 -24.71 -2.43 -29.50
C THR A 248 -25.79 -1.50 -30.06
N ASP A 249 -26.62 -0.90 -29.20
CA ASP A 249 -27.63 0.08 -29.60
C ASP A 249 -27.01 1.39 -30.06
N LYS A 250 -25.98 1.91 -29.36
CA LYS A 250 -25.19 3.05 -29.84
C LYS A 250 -24.53 2.77 -31.18
N GLN A 251 -23.93 1.59 -31.35
CA GLN A 251 -23.32 1.21 -32.63
C GLN A 251 -24.36 1.07 -33.76
N LYS A 252 -25.55 0.57 -33.43
CA LYS A 252 -26.67 0.49 -34.38
C LYS A 252 -27.16 1.89 -34.73
N GLN A 253 -27.41 2.75 -33.75
CA GLN A 253 -27.82 4.14 -33.94
C GLN A 253 -26.77 4.93 -34.75
N GLN A 254 -25.48 4.71 -34.51
CA GLN A 254 -24.40 5.32 -35.28
C GLN A 254 -24.42 4.84 -36.75
N ARG A 255 -24.67 3.55 -36.99
CA ARG A 255 -24.84 3.02 -38.37
C ARG A 255 -26.07 3.59 -39.05
N ASP A 256 -27.20 3.69 -38.35
CA ASP A 256 -28.44 4.22 -38.90
C ASP A 256 -28.29 5.71 -39.25
N VAL A 257 -27.64 6.49 -38.39
CA VAL A 257 -27.29 7.89 -38.66
C VAL A 257 -26.35 8.01 -39.86
N GLN A 258 -25.33 7.15 -39.98
CA GLN A 258 -24.44 7.13 -41.14
C GLN A 258 -25.18 6.81 -42.45
N GLN A 259 -26.14 5.86 -42.40
CA GLN A 259 -26.97 5.51 -43.56
C GLN A 259 -27.89 6.67 -43.96
N GLN A 260 -28.53 7.34 -42.99
CA GLN A 260 -29.37 8.52 -43.24
C GLN A 260 -28.55 9.66 -43.84
N LEU A 261 -27.34 9.91 -43.33
CA LEU A 261 -26.39 10.89 -43.88
C LEU A 261 -26.03 10.56 -45.33
N GLN A 262 -25.73 9.30 -45.65
CA GLN A 262 -25.48 8.87 -47.03
C GLN A 262 -26.69 9.06 -47.95
N GLN A 263 -27.90 8.76 -47.46
CA GLN A 263 -29.13 8.98 -48.23
C GLN A 263 -29.37 10.47 -48.50
N LEU A 264 -29.28 11.33 -47.47
CA LEU A 264 -29.40 12.79 -47.62
C LEU A 264 -28.36 13.35 -48.58
N LYS A 265 -27.11 12.88 -48.49
CA LYS A 265 -26.02 13.28 -49.40
C LYS A 265 -26.39 12.98 -50.85
N SER A 266 -26.87 11.77 -51.13
CA SER A 266 -27.29 11.37 -52.48
C SER A 266 -28.47 12.18 -53.03
N GLN A 267 -29.34 12.70 -52.15
CA GLN A 267 -30.47 13.55 -52.54
C GLN A 267 -30.02 14.98 -52.82
N LEU A 268 -29.12 15.53 -51.99
CA LEU A 268 -28.59 16.89 -52.14
C LEU A 268 -27.66 17.00 -53.36
N GLU A 269 -26.86 15.97 -53.66
CA GLU A 269 -26.01 15.91 -54.86
C GLU A 269 -26.81 16.03 -56.17
N LYS A 270 -28.10 15.68 -56.16
CA LYS A 270 -28.99 15.83 -57.33
C LYS A 270 -29.54 17.26 -57.49
N GLN A 271 -29.54 18.06 -56.43
CA GLN A 271 -30.18 19.38 -56.41
C GLN A 271 -29.19 20.54 -56.34
N TRP A 272 -27.94 20.28 -55.98
CA TRP A 272 -26.98 21.33 -55.63
C TRP A 272 -26.02 21.68 -56.77
N SER A 273 -25.58 22.94 -56.78
CA SER A 273 -24.49 23.39 -57.65
C SER A 273 -23.14 22.83 -57.17
N SER A 274 -22.17 22.71 -58.08
CA SER A 274 -20.83 22.15 -57.76
C SER A 274 -20.11 22.89 -56.62
N ALA A 275 -20.37 24.19 -56.45
CA ALA A 275 -19.81 25.00 -55.38
C ALA A 275 -20.35 24.59 -53.99
N GLN A 276 -21.65 24.30 -53.89
CA GLN A 276 -22.28 23.89 -52.63
C GLN A 276 -21.84 22.47 -52.22
N VAL A 277 -21.68 21.58 -53.20
CA VAL A 277 -21.14 20.22 -52.99
C VAL A 277 -19.72 20.29 -52.41
N SER A 278 -18.89 21.19 -52.93
CA SER A 278 -17.51 21.36 -52.44
C SER A 278 -17.45 21.87 -50.99
N GLN A 279 -18.35 22.79 -50.60
CA GLN A 279 -18.41 23.31 -49.25
C GLN A 279 -18.86 22.26 -48.21
N VAL A 280 -19.82 21.39 -48.57
CA VAL A 280 -20.23 20.29 -47.69
C VAL A 280 -19.16 19.22 -47.58
N GLN A 281 -18.43 18.91 -48.64
CA GLN A 281 -17.29 17.99 -48.58
C GLN A 281 -16.19 18.50 -47.63
N ALA A 282 -15.92 19.81 -47.62
CA ALA A 282 -14.95 20.41 -46.69
C ALA A 282 -15.39 20.31 -45.22
N LEU A 283 -16.69 20.52 -44.95
CA LEU A 283 -17.26 20.34 -43.60
C LEU A 283 -17.22 18.87 -43.16
N GLU A 284 -17.54 17.94 -44.07
CA GLU A 284 -17.49 16.49 -43.81
C GLU A 284 -16.06 16.05 -43.46
N GLN A 285 -15.05 16.54 -44.19
CA GLN A 285 -13.64 16.27 -43.88
C GLN A 285 -13.25 16.83 -42.51
N THR A 286 -13.76 18.01 -42.14
CA THR A 286 -13.49 18.62 -40.82
C THR A 286 -14.11 17.78 -39.71
N LEU A 287 -15.37 17.39 -39.85
CA LEU A 287 -16.07 16.56 -38.86
C LEU A 287 -15.45 15.17 -38.72
N GLN A 288 -15.03 14.54 -39.83
CA GLN A 288 -14.31 13.27 -39.80
C GLN A 288 -12.98 13.39 -39.07
N LYS A 289 -12.26 14.50 -39.25
CA LYS A 289 -11.00 14.76 -38.54
C LYS A 289 -11.23 14.92 -37.03
N GLU A 290 -12.27 15.65 -36.64
CA GLU A 290 -12.64 15.80 -35.22
C GLU A 290 -13.06 14.46 -34.59
N LEU A 291 -13.87 13.67 -35.29
CA LEU A 291 -14.27 12.34 -34.82
C LEU A 291 -13.06 11.40 -34.67
N GLN A 292 -12.14 11.40 -35.64
CA GLN A 292 -10.91 10.63 -35.54
C GLN A 292 -10.01 11.09 -34.39
N GLN A 293 -9.93 12.40 -34.14
CA GLN A 293 -9.21 12.94 -32.98
C GLN A 293 -9.87 12.53 -31.66
N GLN A 294 -11.20 12.51 -31.60
CA GLN A 294 -11.94 12.05 -30.43
C GLN A 294 -11.74 10.54 -30.20
N GLU A 295 -11.85 9.71 -31.23
CA GLU A 295 -11.59 8.26 -31.12
C GLU A 295 -10.14 7.97 -30.73
N LEU A 296 -9.17 8.73 -31.27
CA LEU A 296 -7.77 8.61 -30.87
C LEU A 296 -7.58 9.02 -29.42
N ALA A 297 -8.22 10.11 -28.98
CA ALA A 297 -8.20 10.55 -27.60
C ALA A 297 -8.81 9.48 -26.67
N GLU A 298 -9.98 8.93 -27.00
CA GLU A 298 -10.62 7.83 -26.25
C GLU A 298 -9.74 6.58 -26.22
N ARG A 299 -9.07 6.23 -27.33
CA ARG A 299 -8.14 5.09 -27.40
C ARG A 299 -6.85 5.31 -26.60
N LEU A 300 -6.44 6.57 -26.43
CA LEU A 300 -5.29 6.95 -25.62
C LEU A 300 -5.67 7.11 -24.15
N GLN A 301 -6.93 7.39 -23.82
CA GLN A 301 -7.37 7.81 -22.50
C GLN A 301 -7.38 6.72 -21.42
N GLN A 302 -7.21 5.43 -21.72
CA GLN A 302 -7.33 4.41 -20.67
C GLN A 302 -6.46 3.20 -20.95
N ARG A 303 -5.15 3.32 -20.68
CA ARG A 303 -4.24 2.17 -20.84
C ARG A 303 -3.40 1.97 -19.59
N VAL A 304 -4.02 1.45 -18.55
CA VAL A 304 -3.25 0.83 -17.46
C VAL A 304 -2.56 -0.40 -18.06
N GLN A 305 -1.26 -0.28 -18.31
CA GLN A 305 -0.42 -1.35 -18.85
C GLN A 305 0.12 -2.23 -17.73
N TRP A 306 0.32 -1.64 -16.55
CA TRP A 306 0.83 -2.31 -15.37
C TRP A 306 -0.15 -2.13 -14.21
N LEU A 307 -0.64 -3.23 -13.66
CA LEU A 307 -1.61 -3.24 -12.57
C LEU A 307 -1.11 -4.10 -11.43
N ARG A 308 -1.04 -3.54 -10.24
CA ARG A 308 -0.77 -4.28 -9.01
C ARG A 308 -1.92 -4.13 -8.02
N ILE A 309 -2.43 -5.26 -7.57
CA ILE A 309 -3.63 -5.35 -6.75
C ILE A 309 -3.34 -6.19 -5.50
N GLY A 310 -3.60 -5.60 -4.33
CA GLY A 310 -3.59 -6.29 -3.04
C GLY A 310 -4.84 -5.97 -2.22
N HIS A 311 -5.45 -6.97 -1.61
CA HIS A 311 -6.60 -6.83 -0.69
C HIS A 311 -7.81 -6.08 -1.28
N LEU A 312 -8.13 -6.37 -2.54
CA LEU A 312 -9.35 -5.92 -3.21
C LEU A 312 -10.43 -7.02 -3.22
N PRO A 313 -11.72 -6.65 -3.21
CA PRO A 313 -12.79 -7.62 -3.45
C PRO A 313 -12.58 -8.36 -4.78
N TYR A 314 -12.80 -9.67 -4.79
CA TYR A 314 -12.67 -10.49 -6.00
C TYR A 314 -13.50 -9.96 -7.17
N GLY A 315 -14.80 -9.70 -6.95
CA GLY A 315 -15.70 -9.22 -8.00
C GLY A 315 -15.22 -7.91 -8.62
N PHE A 316 -14.76 -6.96 -7.81
CA PHE A 316 -14.14 -5.72 -8.30
C PHE A 316 -12.89 -6.02 -9.13
N THR A 317 -11.97 -6.81 -8.57
CA THR A 317 -10.68 -7.12 -9.18
C THR A 317 -10.86 -7.71 -10.57
N MET A 318 -11.78 -8.68 -10.71
CA MET A 318 -12.03 -9.33 -11.99
C MET A 318 -12.71 -8.41 -13.00
N SER A 319 -13.73 -7.66 -12.58
CA SER A 319 -14.39 -6.68 -13.46
C SER A 319 -13.39 -5.65 -13.97
N TYR A 320 -12.49 -5.18 -13.11
CA TYR A 320 -11.50 -4.17 -13.47
C TYR A 320 -10.42 -4.73 -14.40
N ILE A 321 -9.86 -5.91 -14.09
CA ILE A 321 -8.93 -6.59 -14.99
C ILE A 321 -9.58 -6.81 -16.37
N TYR A 322 -10.87 -7.17 -16.40
CA TYR A 322 -11.59 -7.39 -17.65
C TYR A 322 -11.84 -6.11 -18.44
N SER A 323 -12.11 -4.97 -17.77
CA SER A 323 -12.21 -3.68 -18.46
C SER A 323 -10.88 -3.26 -19.09
N GLN A 324 -9.75 -3.67 -18.51
CA GLN A 324 -8.40 -3.43 -19.03
C GLN A 324 -7.86 -4.55 -19.95
N ARG A 325 -8.70 -5.50 -20.40
CA ARG A 325 -8.26 -6.71 -21.13
C ARG A 325 -7.45 -6.48 -22.41
N SER A 326 -7.60 -5.32 -23.04
CA SER A 326 -6.95 -4.94 -24.30
C SER A 326 -5.66 -4.14 -24.10
N THR A 327 -5.37 -3.70 -22.87
CA THR A 327 -4.32 -2.73 -22.57
C THR A 327 -3.37 -3.23 -21.49
N LEU A 328 -3.85 -4.08 -20.59
CA LEU A 328 -3.08 -4.63 -19.49
C LEU A 328 -2.03 -5.62 -20.00
N GLU A 329 -0.76 -5.27 -19.83
CA GLU A 329 0.39 -6.09 -20.23
C GLU A 329 0.97 -6.87 -19.05
N GLU A 330 0.96 -6.28 -17.86
CA GLU A 330 1.56 -6.84 -16.65
C GLU A 330 0.61 -6.72 -15.46
N LEU A 331 0.33 -7.86 -14.83
CA LEU A 331 -0.63 -7.97 -13.74
C LEU A 331 0.03 -8.59 -12.51
N TRP A 332 0.02 -7.89 -11.38
CA TRP A 332 0.56 -8.33 -10.10
C TRP A 332 -0.58 -8.53 -9.12
N LEU A 333 -0.80 -9.77 -8.70
CA LEU A 333 -1.87 -10.15 -7.78
C LEU A 333 -1.27 -10.60 -6.45
N LEU A 334 -1.76 -10.03 -5.36
CA LEU A 334 -1.46 -10.54 -4.03
C LEU A 334 -2.24 -11.84 -3.78
N ALA A 335 -1.54 -12.96 -3.87
CA ALA A 335 -2.01 -14.26 -3.45
C ALA A 335 -1.98 -14.38 -1.92
N GLY A 336 -3.16 -14.46 -1.31
CA GLY A 336 -3.28 -14.87 0.09
C GLY A 336 -2.78 -16.30 0.30
N THR A 337 -2.42 -16.66 1.52
CA THR A 337 -2.26 -18.06 1.91
C THR A 337 -3.62 -18.71 2.06
N GLY A 338 -3.81 -19.90 1.49
CA GLY A 338 -4.98 -20.72 1.80
C GLY A 338 -5.02 -21.02 3.29
N GLY A 339 -5.82 -20.24 4.03
CA GLY A 339 -6.17 -20.54 5.41
C GLY A 339 -7.30 -21.57 5.45
N PRO A 340 -7.64 -22.09 6.64
CA PRO A 340 -8.78 -23.01 6.83
C PRO A 340 -10.14 -22.38 6.52
N ILE A 341 -10.17 -21.08 6.23
CA ILE A 341 -11.29 -20.39 5.62
C ILE A 341 -10.92 -20.29 4.13
N ASP A 342 -11.75 -20.83 3.23
CA ASP A 342 -11.59 -20.98 1.77
C ASP A 342 -11.24 -19.70 0.94
N ASN A 343 -10.68 -18.67 1.55
CA ASN A 343 -10.35 -17.36 0.97
C ASN A 343 -8.98 -17.35 0.27
N TRP A 344 -8.72 -18.38 -0.52
CA TRP A 344 -7.53 -18.41 -1.36
C TRP A 344 -7.80 -17.66 -2.68
N PRO A 345 -6.85 -16.82 -3.13
CA PRO A 345 -6.48 -15.51 -2.60
C PRO A 345 -7.63 -14.56 -2.19
N TYR A 346 -7.36 -13.58 -1.32
CA TYR A 346 -8.29 -12.47 -0.98
C TYR A 346 -8.92 -11.82 -2.22
N THR A 347 -8.18 -11.76 -3.32
CA THR A 347 -8.53 -11.11 -4.59
C THR A 347 -8.91 -12.07 -5.71
N SER A 348 -8.89 -13.41 -5.52
CA SER A 348 -9.07 -14.40 -6.61
C SER A 348 -10.30 -15.28 -6.51
N GLY A 349 -11.09 -15.17 -5.44
CA GLY A 349 -12.35 -15.90 -5.31
C GLY A 349 -12.20 -17.43 -5.43
N PRO A 350 -13.31 -18.19 -5.45
CA PRO A 350 -13.26 -19.63 -5.66
C PRO A 350 -12.59 -19.97 -7.00
N LYS A 351 -12.02 -21.18 -7.10
CA LYS A 351 -11.12 -21.75 -8.13
C LYS A 351 -11.27 -21.35 -9.62
N GLY A 352 -12.33 -20.66 -10.05
CA GLY A 352 -12.56 -20.21 -11.43
C GLY A 352 -11.98 -18.83 -11.82
N GLY A 353 -11.38 -18.06 -10.90
CA GLY A 353 -10.87 -16.71 -11.23
C GLY A 353 -9.73 -16.69 -12.23
N LEU A 354 -8.89 -17.73 -12.25
CA LEU A 354 -7.76 -17.84 -13.18
C LEU A 354 -8.20 -18.06 -14.63
N ASP A 355 -9.41 -18.60 -14.85
CA ASP A 355 -9.95 -18.77 -16.20
C ASP A 355 -10.22 -17.42 -16.88
N VAL A 356 -10.44 -16.36 -16.12
CA VAL A 356 -10.56 -15.04 -16.76
C VAL A 356 -9.20 -14.57 -17.29
N LEU A 357 -8.09 -14.94 -16.63
CA LEU A 357 -6.76 -14.49 -17.03
C LEU A 357 -6.35 -15.03 -18.41
N HIS A 358 -6.79 -16.23 -18.80
CA HIS A 358 -6.49 -16.77 -20.13
C HIS A 358 -7.18 -15.98 -21.27
N LYS A 359 -8.23 -15.23 -20.96
CA LYS A 359 -8.96 -14.39 -21.94
C LYS A 359 -8.27 -13.04 -22.19
N LEU A 360 -7.27 -12.69 -21.38
CA LEU A 360 -6.54 -11.43 -21.46
C LEU A 360 -5.46 -11.55 -22.55
N ARG A 361 -5.84 -11.21 -23.79
CA ARG A 361 -5.01 -11.43 -24.97
C ARG A 361 -3.68 -10.66 -24.95
N VAL A 362 -3.58 -9.59 -24.19
CA VAL A 362 -2.42 -8.68 -24.21
C VAL A 362 -1.46 -8.91 -23.04
N ILE A 363 -1.87 -9.66 -22.02
CA ILE A 363 -1.01 -9.93 -20.87
C ILE A 363 0.23 -10.73 -21.29
N LYS A 364 1.38 -10.11 -21.03
CA LYS A 364 2.72 -10.68 -21.20
C LYS A 364 3.16 -11.38 -19.92
N ARG A 365 2.77 -10.84 -18.76
CA ARG A 365 3.28 -11.28 -17.45
C ARG A 365 2.20 -11.22 -16.37
N VAL A 366 2.07 -12.31 -15.62
CA VAL A 366 1.28 -12.33 -14.37
C VAL A 366 2.20 -12.68 -13.22
N VAL A 367 2.25 -11.86 -12.18
CA VAL A 367 3.05 -12.08 -10.98
C VAL A 367 2.11 -12.34 -9.81
N PHE A 368 2.32 -13.46 -9.12
CA PHE A 368 1.62 -13.75 -7.87
C PHE A 368 2.54 -13.44 -6.69
N LEU A 369 2.17 -12.44 -5.91
CA LEU A 369 2.87 -12.02 -4.69
C LEU A 369 2.29 -12.74 -3.49
N ARG A 370 3.12 -13.22 -2.57
CA ARG A 370 2.64 -13.75 -1.28
C ARG A 370 2.97 -12.76 -0.16
N GLN A 371 2.00 -12.43 0.68
CA GLN A 371 2.24 -11.58 1.86
C GLN A 371 2.43 -12.43 3.11
N GLY A 372 3.47 -12.15 3.89
CA GLY A 372 3.57 -12.61 5.29
C GLY A 372 3.87 -14.09 5.49
N VAL A 373 4.27 -14.83 4.45
CA VAL A 373 4.61 -16.24 4.59
C VAL A 373 6.10 -16.40 4.76
N VAL A 374 6.54 -16.63 5.99
CA VAL A 374 7.88 -17.11 6.28
C VAL A 374 7.88 -18.61 5.95
N HIS A 375 8.28 -18.98 4.72
CA HIS A 375 8.30 -20.36 4.24
C HIS A 375 9.42 -21.18 4.93
N LYS A 376 9.30 -21.48 6.24
CA LYS A 376 10.38 -22.17 6.95
C LYS A 376 10.46 -23.68 6.70
N LYS A 377 9.40 -24.35 6.20
CA LYS A 377 9.42 -25.82 6.02
C LYS A 377 9.37 -26.28 4.57
N SER A 378 8.44 -25.75 3.77
CA SER A 378 8.25 -26.24 2.39
C SER A 378 9.29 -25.68 1.40
N CYS A 379 9.83 -24.48 1.63
CA CYS A 379 10.94 -23.98 0.80
C CYS A 379 12.27 -24.68 1.15
N ASP A 380 12.50 -25.08 2.40
CA ASP A 380 13.71 -25.81 2.80
C ASP A 380 13.82 -27.16 2.08
N GLU A 381 12.72 -27.90 1.97
CA GLU A 381 12.72 -29.19 1.26
C GLU A 381 12.90 -29.00 -0.25
N TYR A 382 12.24 -28.01 -0.86
CA TYR A 382 12.35 -27.76 -2.31
C TYR A 382 13.70 -27.14 -2.72
N CYS A 383 14.24 -26.22 -1.92
CA CYS A 383 15.58 -25.67 -2.11
C CYS A 383 16.66 -26.72 -1.88
N LYS A 384 16.50 -27.63 -0.90
CA LYS A 384 17.43 -28.76 -0.73
C LYS A 384 17.48 -29.66 -1.97
N VAL A 385 16.31 -30.00 -2.53
CA VAL A 385 16.22 -30.83 -3.76
C VAL A 385 16.83 -30.12 -4.97
N ASN A 386 16.69 -28.80 -5.09
CA ASN A 386 17.25 -28.05 -6.22
C ASN A 386 18.71 -27.62 -6.04
N GLN A 387 19.21 -27.47 -4.81
CA GLN A 387 20.63 -27.32 -4.53
C GLN A 387 21.39 -28.61 -4.85
N THR A 388 20.82 -29.78 -4.54
CA THR A 388 21.43 -31.07 -4.93
C THR A 388 21.52 -31.25 -6.45
N ASN A 389 20.71 -30.53 -7.22
CA ASN A 389 20.71 -30.56 -8.69
C ASN A 389 21.44 -29.38 -9.34
N ASN A 390 22.13 -28.51 -8.57
CA ASN A 390 22.83 -27.29 -9.04
C ASN A 390 21.92 -26.25 -9.75
N VAL A 391 20.68 -26.08 -9.28
CA VAL A 391 19.65 -25.30 -10.00
C VAL A 391 19.38 -23.89 -9.44
N CYS A 392 19.49 -23.64 -8.12
CA CYS A 392 19.41 -22.29 -7.48
C CYS A 392 20.72 -22.07 -6.67
N SER A 393 21.53 -21.07 -7.05
CA SER A 393 22.75 -20.66 -6.34
C SER A 393 22.50 -19.62 -5.24
N SER A 394 21.27 -19.12 -5.13
CA SER A 394 20.87 -18.11 -4.15
C SER A 394 20.53 -18.75 -2.80
N PRO A 395 20.71 -18.05 -1.67
CA PRO A 395 20.28 -18.52 -0.35
C PRO A 395 18.77 -18.83 -0.34
N PRO A 396 18.30 -19.87 0.40
CA PRO A 396 16.88 -20.26 0.45
C PRO A 396 15.92 -19.12 0.80
N GLU A 397 16.39 -18.16 1.60
CA GLU A 397 15.64 -17.00 2.07
C GLU A 397 15.30 -16.00 0.94
N GLN A 398 16.07 -15.97 -0.14
CA GLN A 398 15.83 -15.07 -1.29
C GLN A 398 14.99 -15.74 -2.40
N CYS A 399 15.04 -17.07 -2.53
CA CYS A 399 14.43 -17.83 -3.65
C CYS A 399 12.86 -17.89 -3.56
N CYS A 400 12.16 -17.31 -2.56
CA CYS A 400 10.73 -17.60 -2.25
C CYS A 400 9.70 -16.43 -2.31
N HIS A 401 10.05 -15.23 -2.78
CA HIS A 401 9.16 -14.06 -2.62
C HIS A 401 8.23 -13.74 -3.80
N SER A 402 8.50 -14.25 -5.00
CA SER A 402 7.69 -13.94 -6.19
C SER A 402 7.69 -15.09 -7.21
N TRP A 403 6.50 -15.37 -7.73
CA TRP A 403 6.30 -16.32 -8.82
C TRP A 403 5.78 -15.55 -10.03
N SER A 404 6.40 -15.74 -11.19
CA SER A 404 5.98 -15.15 -12.45
C SER A 404 5.45 -16.22 -13.39
N TYR A 405 4.28 -15.98 -13.94
CA TYR A 405 3.73 -16.71 -15.08
C TYR A 405 4.07 -15.92 -16.35
N VAL A 406 4.78 -16.57 -17.27
CA VAL A 406 5.17 -15.97 -18.56
C VAL A 406 4.36 -16.64 -19.66
N ASN A 407 3.52 -15.85 -20.33
CA ASN A 407 2.70 -16.34 -21.43
C ASN A 407 3.52 -16.32 -22.74
N ASN A 408 4.21 -17.41 -23.05
CA ASN A 408 4.92 -17.56 -24.33
C ASN A 408 3.93 -17.97 -25.43
N LYS A 409 3.33 -16.97 -26.08
CA LYS A 409 2.56 -17.19 -27.32
C LYS A 409 3.49 -17.68 -28.44
N GLY A 410 3.49 -18.99 -28.68
CA GLY A 410 4.24 -19.62 -29.76
C GLY A 410 4.49 -21.11 -29.56
N VAL A 411 4.39 -21.61 -28.33
CA VAL A 411 4.58 -23.03 -28.01
C VAL A 411 3.26 -23.60 -27.51
N LYS A 412 2.61 -24.45 -28.29
CA LYS A 412 1.42 -25.20 -27.84
C LYS A 412 1.83 -26.12 -26.69
N GLY A 413 1.32 -25.87 -25.48
CA GLY A 413 1.22 -26.89 -24.43
C GLY A 413 1.95 -26.62 -23.12
N ASP A 414 2.86 -25.65 -23.02
CA ASP A 414 3.66 -25.48 -21.81
C ASP A 414 3.34 -24.18 -21.04
N ASN A 415 2.37 -24.26 -20.12
CA ASN A 415 2.24 -23.25 -19.07
C ASN A 415 3.43 -23.41 -18.10
N LYS A 416 4.30 -22.39 -18.01
CA LYS A 416 5.54 -22.44 -17.21
C LYS A 416 5.50 -21.37 -16.13
N TYR A 417 5.74 -21.78 -14.88
CA TYR A 417 5.94 -20.86 -13.75
C TYR A 417 7.45 -20.69 -13.51
N GLN A 418 7.91 -19.45 -13.42
CA GLN A 418 9.30 -19.09 -13.18
C GLN A 418 9.40 -18.26 -11.89
N CYS A 419 10.23 -18.71 -10.96
CA CYS A 419 10.65 -17.91 -9.81
C CYS A 419 11.65 -16.84 -10.28
N GLU A 420 11.43 -15.56 -9.93
CA GLU A 420 12.31 -14.44 -10.35
C GLU A 420 13.75 -14.57 -9.83
N TYR A 421 13.98 -15.36 -8.79
CA TYR A 421 15.28 -15.52 -8.13
C TYR A 421 16.01 -16.81 -8.54
N CYS A 422 15.38 -17.66 -9.37
CA CYS A 422 15.99 -18.85 -9.95
C CYS A 422 16.59 -18.52 -11.33
N THR A 423 17.66 -19.22 -11.67
CA THR A 423 18.37 -19.12 -12.95
C THR A 423 17.41 -19.15 -14.14
N PRO A 424 17.57 -18.29 -15.17
CA PRO A 424 16.73 -18.33 -16.37
C PRO A 424 16.71 -19.73 -16.99
N GLY A 425 15.52 -20.31 -17.16
CA GLY A 425 15.34 -21.64 -17.78
C GLY A 425 14.94 -22.78 -16.84
N VAL A 426 14.84 -22.54 -15.53
CA VAL A 426 14.36 -23.54 -14.57
C VAL A 426 12.85 -23.46 -14.44
N LEU A 427 12.17 -24.54 -14.80
CA LEU A 427 10.71 -24.63 -14.88
C LEU A 427 10.15 -25.37 -13.67
N VAL A 428 9.13 -24.81 -13.03
CA VAL A 428 8.42 -25.46 -11.93
C VAL A 428 7.06 -25.96 -12.43
N PRO A 429 6.67 -27.22 -12.14
CA PRO A 429 5.36 -27.73 -12.54
C PRO A 429 4.21 -26.93 -11.89
N PRO A 430 3.04 -26.85 -12.54
CA PRO A 430 1.84 -26.23 -11.97
C PRO A 430 1.45 -26.91 -10.65
N PHE A 431 1.08 -26.11 -9.64
CA PHE A 431 0.49 -26.55 -8.38
C PHE A 431 -1.01 -26.78 -8.49
#